data_AF-A0A1X2AET0-F1
#
_entry.id   AF-A0A1X2AET0-F1
#
_cell.length_a   1.000
_cell.length_b   1.000
_cell.length_c   1.000
_cell.angle_alpha   90.00
_cell.angle_beta   90.00
_cell.angle_gamma   90.00
#
_symmetry.space_group_name_H-M   'P 1'
#
loop_
_entity.id
_entity.type
_entity.pdbx_description
1 polymer ?
#
loop_
_entity_poly.entity_id
_entity_poly.type
_entity_poly.pdbx_seq_one_letter_code
_entity_poly.pdbx_strand_id
1 'polypeptide(L)'
;MTMSVPSCDQQRAGTALIRALGVADEPARFDAMERDEVVQLTRQQELRQARYYRGLLESQRAEVEEELARDCELLVRHSADDRNRRRMPRLREAIRRKRREQYQIDCLLESLNMRFFRPRPMPLPDHRFTIEVEPTRHGYRVRIPELDQVVTAVSRDDAAMTAREYIAVSIGIAISRIAVTPGRLDT
;
A
#
# COMPACT_ATOMS: atom_id res chain seq x y z
N MET A 1 15.69 51.57 38.23
CA MET A 1 14.77 51.36 37.09
C MET A 1 15.42 51.94 35.85
N THR A 2 16.06 51.09 35.04
CA THR A 2 16.68 51.46 33.76
C THR A 2 16.54 50.26 32.83
N MET A 3 15.70 50.41 31.82
CA MET A 3 15.52 49.44 30.74
C MET A 3 16.32 49.95 29.55
N SER A 4 17.41 49.26 29.21
CA SER A 4 18.16 49.51 27.97
C SER A 4 17.80 48.44 26.94
N VAL A 5 17.47 48.92 25.74
CA VAL A 5 17.07 48.15 24.55
C VAL A 5 18.25 47.36 23.99
N PRO A 6 18.06 46.14 23.42
CA PRO A 6 19.12 45.47 22.69
C PRO A 6 19.17 45.89 21.21
N SER A 7 20.41 46.06 20.74
CA SER A 7 20.83 46.33 19.38
C SER A 7 20.62 45.14 18.45
N CYS A 8 20.29 45.44 17.19
CA CYS A 8 20.46 44.56 16.03
C CYS A 8 21.95 44.38 15.71
N ASP A 9 22.35 43.16 15.33
CA ASP A 9 23.08 42.80 14.10
C ASP A 9 23.27 41.27 14.09
N GLN A 10 22.65 40.50 13.19
CA GLN A 10 22.89 40.25 11.75
C GLN A 10 23.92 39.12 11.45
N GLN A 11 23.46 38.20 10.58
CA GLN A 11 24.21 37.22 9.76
C GLN A 11 24.71 35.93 10.47
N ARG A 12 24.73 34.73 9.87
CA ARG A 12 24.17 34.10 8.65
C ARG A 12 24.47 32.58 8.78
N ALA A 13 23.57 31.76 8.23
CA ALA A 13 23.77 30.43 7.62
C ALA A 13 24.47 29.29 8.41
N GLY A 14 23.72 28.21 8.64
CA GLY A 14 24.25 26.91 9.04
C GLY A 14 23.14 25.88 9.20
N THR A 15 22.90 25.12 8.13
CA THR A 15 22.38 23.74 8.04
C THR A 15 21.76 23.05 9.28
N ALA A 16 20.62 22.39 9.01
CA ALA A 16 19.82 21.57 9.91
C ALA A 16 20.62 20.56 10.74
N LEU A 17 20.22 20.42 12.01
CA LEU A 17 20.31 19.17 12.76
C LEU A 17 19.23 19.17 13.85
N ILE A 18 18.35 18.19 13.75
CA ILE A 18 17.33 17.83 14.74
C ILE A 18 18.07 17.65 16.07
N ARG A 19 17.79 18.54 17.02
CA ARG A 19 18.43 18.54 18.34
C ARG A 19 17.81 17.42 19.17
N ALA A 20 18.44 16.25 19.12
CA ALA A 20 18.42 15.30 20.21
C ALA A 20 18.85 16.03 21.49
N LEU A 21 18.00 15.99 22.51
CA LEU A 21 18.37 16.40 23.86
C LEU A 21 19.29 15.31 24.43
N GLY A 22 20.59 15.59 24.40
CA GLY A 22 21.60 14.90 25.18
C GLY A 22 22.45 15.94 25.88
N VAL A 23 22.20 16.15 27.17
CA VAL A 23 23.15 16.73 28.12
C VAL A 23 23.81 15.55 28.82
N ALA A 24 25.13 15.49 28.79
CA ALA A 24 25.93 14.60 29.60
C ALA A 24 26.04 15.14 31.04
N ASP A 25 25.76 14.32 32.05
CA ASP A 25 26.79 13.66 32.88
C ASP A 25 26.17 12.93 34.10
N GLU A 26 26.68 11.70 34.30
CA GLU A 26 26.77 10.95 35.58
C GLU A 26 25.50 10.28 36.18
N PRO A 27 25.68 9.14 36.91
CA PRO A 27 25.15 7.87 36.44
C PRO A 27 24.36 7.11 37.51
N ALA A 28 23.30 6.42 37.11
CA ALA A 28 22.90 5.18 37.76
C ALA A 28 21.68 4.60 37.06
N ARG A 29 21.84 3.35 36.63
CA ARG A 29 20.80 2.32 36.63
C ARG A 29 19.57 2.69 35.82
N PHE A 30 19.51 2.22 34.58
CA PHE A 30 18.46 1.29 34.15
C PHE A 30 18.88 0.76 32.78
N ASP A 31 19.43 -0.46 32.79
CA ASP A 31 19.44 -1.33 31.62
C ASP A 31 18.00 -1.61 31.23
N ALA A 32 17.42 -0.69 30.46
CA ALA A 32 16.29 -0.97 29.60
C ALA A 32 16.84 -0.82 28.19
N MET A 33 17.56 -1.85 27.73
CA MET A 33 17.58 -2.16 26.31
C MET A 33 16.11 -2.33 25.91
N GLU A 34 15.47 -1.25 25.47
CA GLU A 34 14.25 -1.31 24.68
C GLU A 34 14.68 -1.94 23.35
N ARG A 35 14.82 -3.26 23.37
CA ARG A 35 15.00 -4.04 22.16
C ARG A 35 13.72 -3.82 21.39
N ASP A 36 13.84 -3.10 20.28
CA ASP A 36 12.84 -2.96 19.26
C ASP A 36 12.64 -4.35 18.62
N GLU A 37 11.99 -5.25 19.37
CA GLU A 37 11.71 -6.61 18.94
C GLU A 37 10.60 -6.53 17.90
N VAL A 38 11.02 -6.59 16.63
CA VAL A 38 10.11 -6.67 15.49
C VAL A 38 9.41 -8.04 15.54
N VAL A 39 8.27 -8.09 16.21
CA VAL A 39 7.42 -9.28 16.29
C VAL A 39 6.87 -9.58 14.89
N GLN A 40 7.19 -10.75 14.35
CA GLN A 40 6.57 -11.20 13.10
C GLN A 40 5.10 -11.52 13.35
N LEU A 41 4.22 -10.73 12.75
CA LEU A 41 2.78 -10.92 12.86
C LEU A 41 2.30 -12.00 11.90
N THR A 42 1.22 -12.68 12.29
CA THR A 42 0.46 -13.51 11.36
C THR A 42 -0.25 -12.63 10.32
N ARG A 43 -0.48 -13.15 9.11
CA ARG A 43 -1.16 -12.42 8.02
C ARG A 43 -2.50 -11.78 8.44
N GLN A 44 -3.25 -12.41 9.35
CA GLN A 44 -4.50 -11.84 9.87
C GLN A 44 -4.28 -10.65 10.80
N GLN A 45 -3.24 -10.68 11.64
CA GLN A 45 -2.87 -9.57 12.50
C GLN A 45 -2.35 -8.38 11.67
N GLU A 46 -1.53 -8.64 10.64
CA GLU A 46 -1.09 -7.59 9.70
C GLU A 46 -2.27 -6.88 9.03
N LEU A 47 -3.30 -7.63 8.61
CA LEU A 47 -4.51 -7.05 8.01
C LEU A 47 -5.31 -6.20 9.02
N ARG A 48 -5.40 -6.62 10.28
CA ARG A 48 -6.06 -5.83 11.33
C ARG A 48 -5.29 -4.52 11.58
N GLN A 49 -3.97 -4.61 11.65
CA GLN A 49 -3.11 -3.45 11.83
C GLN A 49 -3.16 -2.51 10.62
N ALA A 50 -3.19 -3.03 9.40
CA ALA A 50 -3.37 -2.23 8.20
C ALA A 50 -4.71 -1.48 8.20
N ARG A 51 -5.80 -2.10 8.66
CA ARG A 51 -7.11 -1.41 8.80
C ARG A 51 -7.04 -0.28 9.82
N TYR A 52 -6.38 -0.52 10.95
CA TYR A 52 -6.17 0.50 11.97
C TYR A 52 -5.41 1.70 11.42
N TYR A 53 -4.25 1.49 10.79
CA TYR A 53 -3.46 2.59 10.23
C TYR A 53 -4.16 3.29 9.08
N ARG A 54 -4.94 2.56 8.28
CA ARG A 54 -5.78 3.18 7.25
C ARG A 54 -6.75 4.18 7.85
N GLY A 55 -7.48 3.79 8.89
CA GLY A 55 -8.40 4.70 9.58
C GLY A 55 -7.69 5.89 10.20
N LEU A 56 -6.51 5.68 10.82
CA LEU A 56 -5.71 6.76 11.38
C LEU A 56 -5.28 7.78 10.30
N LEU A 57 -4.78 7.31 9.16
CA LEU A 57 -4.36 8.15 8.04
C LEU A 57 -5.55 8.86 7.38
N GLU A 58 -6.71 8.21 7.26
CA GLU A 58 -7.94 8.83 6.76
C GLU A 58 -8.41 9.98 7.67
N SER A 59 -8.37 9.80 8.99
CA SER A 59 -8.67 10.87 9.95
C SER A 59 -7.67 12.04 9.85
N GLN A 60 -6.37 11.75 9.82
CA GLN A 60 -5.33 12.79 9.65
C GLN A 60 -5.49 13.56 8.34
N ARG A 61 -5.83 12.85 7.25
CA ARG A 61 -6.11 13.47 5.95
C ARG A 61 -7.26 14.47 6.04
N ALA A 62 -8.34 14.12 6.74
CA ALA A 62 -9.49 14.99 6.92
C ALA A 62 -9.13 16.25 7.72
N GLU A 63 -8.36 16.12 8.80
CA GLU A 63 -7.87 17.27 9.58
C GLU A 63 -7.03 18.24 8.72
N VAL A 64 -6.13 17.70 7.91
CA VAL A 64 -5.30 18.50 6.98
C VAL A 64 -6.16 19.16 5.90
N GLU A 65 -7.18 18.48 5.39
CA GLU A 65 -8.12 19.04 4.40
C GLU A 65 -8.93 20.21 4.98
N GLU A 66 -9.41 20.09 6.21
CA GLU A 66 -10.10 21.18 6.91
C GLU A 66 -9.19 22.40 7.13
N GLU A 67 -7.96 22.18 7.58
CA GLU A 67 -6.97 23.24 7.75
C GLU A 67 -6.64 23.93 6.42
N LEU A 68 -6.44 23.15 5.35
CA LEU A 68 -6.20 23.68 4.02
C LEU A 68 -7.38 24.51 3.51
N ALA A 69 -8.61 24.06 3.75
CA ALA A 69 -9.81 24.81 3.38
C ALA A 69 -9.84 26.16 4.10
N ARG A 70 -9.63 26.17 5.43
CA ARG A 70 -9.55 27.40 6.24
C ARG A 70 -8.47 28.36 5.73
N ASP A 71 -7.27 27.87 5.48
CA ASP A 71 -6.15 28.70 5.02
C ASP A 71 -6.38 29.24 3.60
N CYS A 72 -6.99 28.45 2.71
CA CYS A 72 -7.34 28.90 1.37
C CYS A 72 -8.42 30.00 1.40
N GLU A 73 -9.44 29.87 2.25
CA GLU A 73 -10.43 30.93 2.46
C GLU A 73 -9.79 32.21 3.00
N LEU A 74 -8.90 32.10 3.99
CA LEU A 74 -8.15 33.24 4.51
C LEU A 74 -7.30 33.90 3.44
N LEU A 75 -6.68 33.11 2.55
CA LEU A 75 -5.87 33.61 1.45
C LEU A 75 -6.72 34.43 0.46
N VAL A 76 -7.92 33.95 0.14
CA VAL A 76 -8.87 34.66 -0.72
C VAL A 76 -9.29 35.98 -0.06
N ARG A 77 -9.68 35.96 1.21
CA ARG A 77 -10.06 37.18 1.95
C ARG A 77 -8.92 38.20 2.00
N HIS A 78 -7.70 37.77 2.32
CA HIS A 78 -6.54 38.66 2.39
C HIS A 78 -6.04 39.15 1.02
N SER A 79 -6.38 38.46 -0.06
CA SER A 79 -6.06 38.94 -1.41
C SER A 79 -6.92 40.14 -1.83
N ALA A 80 -8.11 40.29 -1.26
CA ALA A 80 -8.97 41.46 -1.48
C ALA A 80 -8.56 42.67 -0.63
N ASP A 81 -7.86 42.45 0.49
CA ASP A 81 -7.45 43.49 1.44
C ASP A 81 -5.94 43.84 1.33
N ASP A 82 -5.62 45.01 0.77
CA ASP A 82 -4.23 45.48 0.61
C ASP A 82 -3.44 45.58 1.93
N ARG A 83 -4.14 45.76 3.07
CA ARG A 83 -3.54 45.82 4.42
C ARG A 83 -2.83 44.53 4.81
N ASN A 84 -3.22 43.39 4.23
CA ASN A 84 -2.72 42.07 4.59
C ASN A 84 -1.59 41.58 3.68
N ARG A 85 -1.12 42.38 2.71
CA ARG A 85 -0.04 42.02 1.77
C ARG A 85 1.22 41.47 2.44
N ARG A 86 1.58 41.98 3.63
CA ARG A 86 2.78 41.52 4.37
C ARG A 86 2.65 40.10 4.94
N ARG A 87 1.43 39.62 5.19
CA ARG A 87 1.16 38.28 5.75
C ARG A 87 0.97 37.20 4.67
N MET A 88 0.66 37.62 3.45
CA MET A 88 0.39 36.73 2.30
C MET A 88 1.49 35.69 2.00
N PRO A 89 2.80 36.03 2.03
CA PRO A 89 3.84 35.04 1.77
C PRO A 89 3.84 33.90 2.78
N ARG A 90 3.68 34.22 4.07
CA ARG A 90 3.64 33.22 5.15
C ARG A 90 2.45 32.28 5.02
N LEU A 91 1.28 32.83 4.67
CA LEU A 91 0.06 32.04 4.44
C LEU A 91 0.21 31.10 3.24
N ARG A 92 0.78 31.58 2.13
CA ARG A 92 1.06 30.73 0.96
C ARG A 92 2.06 29.62 1.28
N GLU A 93 3.06 29.90 2.11
CA GLU A 93 4.01 28.89 2.58
C GLU A 93 3.35 27.86 3.51
N ALA A 94 2.46 28.28 4.40
CA ALA A 94 1.67 27.38 5.24
C ALA A 94 0.81 26.43 4.40
N ILE A 95 0.07 26.96 3.42
CA ILE A 95 -0.72 26.16 2.46
C ILE A 95 0.17 25.18 1.69
N ARG A 96 1.34 25.63 1.20
CA ARG A 96 2.29 24.74 0.50
C ARG A 96 2.77 23.61 1.41
N ARG A 97 3.05 23.89 2.68
CA ARG A 97 3.47 22.88 3.66
C ARG A 97 2.36 21.87 3.91
N LYS A 98 1.13 22.34 4.14
CA LYS A 98 -0.03 21.47 4.37
C LYS A 98 -0.39 20.62 3.16
N ARG A 99 -0.25 21.14 1.93
CA ARG A 99 -0.39 20.33 0.70
C ARG A 99 0.66 19.23 0.58
N ARG A 100 1.89 19.48 1.03
CA ARG A 100 2.94 18.44 1.06
C ARG A 100 2.61 17.35 2.09
N GLU A 101 2.08 17.74 3.25
CA GLU A 101 1.61 16.82 4.28
C GLU A 101 0.45 15.95 3.76
N GLN A 102 -0.56 16.56 3.12
CA GLN A 102 -1.65 15.83 2.46
C GLN A 102 -1.11 14.82 1.43
N TYR A 103 -0.19 15.26 0.57
CA TYR A 103 0.44 14.37 -0.42
C TYR A 103 1.19 13.19 0.21
N GLN A 104 1.90 13.42 1.32
CA GLN A 104 2.58 12.35 2.06
C GLN A 104 1.57 11.33 2.61
N ILE A 105 0.47 11.80 3.19
CA ILE A 105 -0.61 10.93 3.69
C ILE A 105 -1.24 10.14 2.54
N ASP A 106 -1.51 10.78 1.41
CA ASP A 106 -2.05 10.13 0.22
C ASP A 106 -1.12 9.02 -0.31
N CYS A 107 0.19 9.27 -0.39
CA CYS A 107 1.17 8.24 -0.76
C CYS A 107 1.19 7.05 0.22
N LEU A 108 1.09 7.31 1.53
CA LEU A 108 1.03 6.26 2.54
C LEU A 108 -0.25 5.43 2.40
N LEU A 109 -1.41 6.08 2.24
CA LEU A 109 -2.69 5.41 2.00
C LEU A 109 -2.66 4.57 0.72
N GLU A 110 -2.09 5.09 -0.37
CA GLU A 110 -1.96 4.35 -1.63
C GLU A 110 -1.10 3.10 -1.46
N SER A 111 0.09 3.24 -0.86
CA SER A 111 1.01 2.11 -0.64
C SER A 111 0.39 1.02 0.24
N LEU A 112 -0.34 1.43 1.29
CA LEU A 112 -1.03 0.53 2.22
C LEU A 112 -2.19 -0.19 1.53
N ASN A 113 -2.96 0.53 0.70
CA ASN A 113 -4.02 -0.05 -0.13
C ASN A 113 -3.48 -1.05 -1.15
N MET A 114 -2.40 -0.72 -1.86
CA MET A 114 -1.77 -1.61 -2.82
C MET A 114 -1.24 -2.90 -2.18
N ARG A 115 -0.72 -2.82 -0.94
CA ARG A 115 -0.13 -3.97 -0.25
C ARG A 115 -1.17 -4.91 0.37
N PHE A 116 -2.22 -4.36 0.99
CA PHE A 116 -3.11 -5.14 1.85
C PHE A 116 -4.56 -5.25 1.34
N PHE A 117 -5.03 -4.28 0.54
CA PHE A 117 -6.46 -4.15 0.22
C PHE A 117 -6.80 -4.30 -1.25
N ARG A 118 -5.86 -4.07 -2.17
CA ARG A 118 -6.03 -4.41 -3.58
C ARG A 118 -5.58 -5.85 -3.81
N PRO A 119 -6.43 -6.73 -4.35
CA PRO A 119 -5.96 -8.02 -4.82
C PRO A 119 -4.88 -7.75 -5.89
N ARG A 120 -3.69 -8.35 -5.73
CA ARG A 120 -2.73 -8.39 -6.85
C ARG A 120 -3.49 -8.95 -8.04
N PRO A 121 -3.49 -8.31 -9.22
CA PRO A 121 -4.06 -8.93 -10.39
C PRO A 121 -3.37 -10.28 -10.53
N MET A 122 -4.14 -11.37 -10.42
CA MET A 122 -3.62 -12.67 -10.83
C MET A 122 -3.22 -12.49 -12.28
N PRO A 123 -1.97 -12.82 -12.66
CA PRO A 123 -1.58 -12.76 -14.06
C PRO A 123 -2.62 -13.55 -14.84
N LEU A 124 -3.20 -12.91 -15.87
CA LEU A 124 -4.15 -13.60 -16.73
C LEU A 124 -3.47 -14.85 -17.26
N PRO A 125 -4.16 -16.00 -17.30
CA PRO A 125 -3.59 -17.21 -17.85
C PRO A 125 -3.22 -16.95 -19.31
N ASP A 126 -1.94 -17.10 -19.63
CA ASP A 126 -1.43 -16.87 -20.98
C ASP A 126 -1.94 -17.93 -21.94
N HIS A 127 -2.27 -19.13 -21.44
CA HIS A 127 -2.59 -20.29 -22.26
C HIS A 127 -3.94 -20.87 -21.86
N ARG A 128 -4.78 -21.12 -22.86
CA ARG A 128 -6.13 -21.65 -22.70
C ARG A 128 -6.21 -22.99 -23.41
N PHE A 129 -6.65 -24.00 -22.69
CA PHE A 129 -6.82 -25.36 -23.20
C PHE A 129 -8.27 -25.78 -23.04
N THR A 130 -8.78 -26.47 -24.05
CA THR A 130 -10.09 -27.10 -24.00
C THR A 130 -9.90 -28.54 -23.56
N ILE A 131 -10.71 -29.03 -22.62
CA ILE A 131 -10.64 -30.43 -22.21
C ILE A 131 -11.95 -31.14 -22.46
N GLU A 132 -11.88 -32.39 -22.85
CA GLU A 132 -13.03 -33.27 -22.96
C GLU A 132 -13.01 -34.19 -21.74
N VAL A 133 -14.14 -34.31 -21.04
CA VAL A 133 -14.26 -35.12 -19.83
C VAL A 133 -15.30 -36.20 -20.05
N GLU A 134 -14.85 -37.44 -20.07
CA GLU A 134 -15.69 -38.62 -20.29
C GLU A 134 -15.75 -39.48 -19.02
N PRO A 135 -16.94 -39.93 -18.58
CA PRO A 135 -17.05 -40.87 -17.46
C PRO A 135 -16.53 -42.26 -17.85
N THR A 136 -15.88 -42.94 -16.91
CA THR A 136 -15.40 -44.32 -17.03
C THR A 136 -15.85 -45.15 -15.83
N ARG A 137 -15.59 -46.47 -15.85
CA ARG A 137 -15.95 -47.38 -14.73
C ARG A 137 -15.26 -47.02 -13.39
N HIS A 138 -14.13 -46.31 -13.43
CA HIS A 138 -13.29 -46.07 -12.26
C HIS A 138 -12.93 -44.58 -12.04
N GLY A 139 -13.65 -43.66 -12.68
CA GLY A 139 -13.38 -42.22 -12.60
C GLY A 139 -13.71 -41.51 -13.90
N TYR A 140 -12.97 -40.44 -14.20
CA TYR A 140 -13.15 -39.64 -15.41
C TYR A 140 -11.89 -39.65 -16.26
N ARG A 141 -12.06 -39.83 -17.57
CA ARG A 141 -11.01 -39.66 -18.56
C ARG A 141 -11.05 -38.21 -19.03
N VAL A 142 -9.92 -37.54 -18.96
CA VAL A 142 -9.75 -36.15 -19.39
C VAL A 142 -8.83 -36.13 -20.59
N ARG A 143 -9.37 -35.78 -21.76
CA ARG A 143 -8.58 -35.59 -22.99
C ARG A 143 -8.24 -34.13 -23.15
N ILE A 144 -6.99 -33.85 -23.52
CA ILE A 144 -6.48 -32.53 -23.87
C ILE A 144 -6.15 -32.58 -25.37
N PRO A 145 -7.08 -32.19 -26.25
CA PRO A 145 -6.92 -32.35 -27.70
C PRO A 145 -5.71 -31.60 -28.24
N GLU A 146 -5.40 -30.41 -27.70
CA GLU A 146 -4.29 -29.59 -28.18
C GLU A 146 -2.91 -30.21 -27.90
N LEU A 147 -2.84 -31.17 -26.97
CA LEU A 147 -1.63 -31.93 -26.64
C LEU A 147 -1.69 -33.39 -27.10
N ASP A 148 -2.82 -33.81 -27.70
CA ASP A 148 -3.18 -35.21 -27.97
C ASP A 148 -2.90 -36.15 -26.79
N GLN A 149 -3.24 -35.69 -25.58
CA GLN A 149 -2.93 -36.37 -24.32
C GLN A 149 -4.20 -36.72 -23.55
N VAL A 150 -4.08 -37.76 -22.72
CA VAL A 150 -5.18 -38.30 -21.93
C VAL A 150 -4.71 -38.55 -20.50
N VAL A 151 -5.47 -38.06 -19.54
CA VAL A 151 -5.22 -38.22 -18.10
C VAL A 151 -6.48 -38.72 -17.40
N THR A 152 -6.33 -39.41 -16.28
CA THR A 152 -7.47 -39.90 -15.48
C THR A 152 -7.62 -39.07 -14.20
N ALA A 153 -8.85 -38.62 -13.91
CA ALA A 153 -9.21 -37.95 -12.68
C ALA A 153 -10.16 -38.83 -11.85
N VAL A 154 -10.06 -38.74 -10.52
CA VAL A 154 -10.88 -39.54 -9.59
C VAL A 154 -12.33 -39.04 -9.59
N SER A 155 -12.53 -37.72 -9.64
CA SER A 155 -13.84 -37.08 -9.69
C SER A 155 -13.93 -36.11 -10.88
N ARG A 156 -15.16 -35.74 -11.24
CA ARG A 156 -15.41 -34.74 -12.29
C ARG A 156 -14.92 -33.36 -11.86
N ASP A 157 -15.05 -33.05 -10.58
CA ASP A 157 -14.67 -31.76 -10.00
C ASP A 157 -13.15 -31.56 -10.03
N ASP A 158 -12.38 -32.66 -9.94
CA ASP A 158 -10.92 -32.63 -10.04
C ASP A 158 -10.41 -32.54 -11.50
N ALA A 159 -11.24 -32.90 -12.49
CA ALA A 159 -10.81 -33.04 -13.89
C ALA A 159 -10.08 -31.80 -14.43
N ALA A 160 -10.58 -30.60 -14.10
CA ALA A 160 -9.97 -29.35 -14.53
C ALA A 160 -8.60 -29.11 -13.86
N MET A 161 -8.47 -29.44 -12.58
CA MET A 161 -7.20 -29.29 -11.85
C MET A 161 -6.18 -30.34 -12.29
N THR A 162 -6.60 -31.59 -12.46
CA THR A 162 -5.75 -32.67 -13.00
C THR A 162 -5.23 -32.33 -14.39
N ALA A 163 -6.08 -31.79 -15.27
CA ALA A 163 -5.63 -31.31 -16.58
C ALA A 163 -4.63 -30.18 -16.47
N ARG A 164 -4.89 -29.17 -15.62
CA ARG A 164 -3.97 -28.04 -15.41
C ARG A 164 -2.59 -28.48 -14.92
N GLU A 165 -2.54 -29.40 -13.97
CA GLU A 165 -1.29 -29.96 -13.44
C GLU A 165 -0.52 -30.71 -14.52
N TYR A 166 -1.22 -31.54 -15.29
CA TYR A 166 -0.58 -32.30 -16.36
C TYR A 166 -0.06 -31.41 -17.49
N ILE A 167 -0.87 -30.44 -17.94
CA ILE A 167 -0.48 -29.44 -18.93
C ILE A 167 0.76 -28.71 -18.43
N ALA A 168 0.75 -28.20 -17.20
CA ALA A 168 1.88 -27.49 -16.59
C ALA A 168 3.19 -28.27 -16.67
N VAL A 169 3.14 -29.57 -16.33
CA VAL A 169 4.30 -30.47 -16.42
C VAL A 169 4.72 -30.69 -17.88
N SER A 170 3.78 -30.91 -18.78
CA SER A 170 4.06 -31.25 -20.18
C SER A 170 4.73 -30.12 -20.97
N ILE A 171 4.33 -28.87 -20.75
CA ILE A 171 4.84 -27.69 -21.49
C ILE A 171 5.80 -26.83 -20.66
N GLY A 172 6.06 -27.19 -19.39
CA GLY A 172 6.99 -26.49 -18.51
C GLY A 172 6.52 -25.09 -18.07
N ILE A 173 5.22 -24.91 -17.88
CA ILE A 173 4.61 -23.62 -17.52
C ILE A 173 3.93 -23.70 -16.16
N ALA A 174 4.00 -22.62 -15.38
CA ALA A 174 3.33 -22.55 -14.09
C ALA A 174 1.82 -22.78 -14.21
N ILE A 175 1.26 -23.62 -13.32
CA ILE A 175 -0.18 -23.96 -13.26
C ILE A 175 -1.07 -22.69 -13.24
N SER A 176 -0.62 -21.62 -12.57
CA SER A 176 -1.32 -20.34 -12.48
C SER A 176 -1.48 -19.61 -13.81
N ARG A 177 -0.67 -19.94 -14.83
CA ARG A 177 -0.70 -19.34 -16.17
C ARG A 177 -1.55 -20.13 -17.17
N ILE A 178 -2.14 -21.26 -16.74
CA ILE A 178 -2.93 -22.14 -17.59
C ILE A 178 -4.39 -22.01 -17.19
N ALA A 179 -5.26 -21.74 -18.16
CA ALA A 179 -6.71 -21.86 -18.02
C ALA A 179 -7.19 -23.10 -18.76
N VAL A 180 -8.12 -23.81 -18.12
CA VAL A 180 -8.76 -24.98 -18.71
C VAL A 180 -10.26 -24.75 -18.72
N THR A 181 -10.89 -25.01 -19.86
CA THR A 181 -12.33 -24.95 -20.04
C THR A 181 -12.84 -26.29 -20.56
N PRO A 182 -13.93 -26.85 -20.00
CA PRO A 182 -14.53 -28.04 -20.57
C PRO A 182 -15.10 -27.70 -21.96
N GLY A 183 -14.70 -28.48 -22.96
CA GLY A 183 -15.30 -28.44 -24.30
C GLY A 183 -16.74 -28.93 -24.24
N ARG A 184 -17.60 -28.35 -25.08
CA ARG A 184 -18.92 -28.96 -25.35
C ARG A 184 -18.67 -30.27 -26.09
N LEU A 185 -19.10 -31.37 -25.48
CA LEU A 185 -19.29 -32.62 -26.20
C LEU A 185 -20.50 -32.41 -27.12
N ASP A 186 -20.23 -32.03 -28.37
CA ASP A 186 -21.24 -32.17 -29.42
C ASP A 186 -21.35 -33.67 -29.71
N THR A 187 -22.55 -34.18 -29.45
CA THR A 187 -22.97 -35.60 -29.49
C THR A 187 -22.65 -36.33 -30.78
#